data_AF-A0A9N9XHP3-F1
#
_entry.id   AF-A0A9N9XHP3-F1
#
_cell.length_a   1.000
_cell.length_b   1.000
_cell.length_c   1.000
_cell.angle_alpha   90.00
_cell.angle_beta   90.00
_cell.angle_gamma   90.00
#
_symmetry.space_group_name_H-M   'P 1'
#
loop_
_entity.id
_entity.type
_entity.pdbx_description
1 polymer ?
#
loop_
_entity_poly.entity_id
_entity_poly.type
_entity_poly.pdbx_seq_one_letter_code
_entity_poly.pdbx_strand_id
1 'polypeptide(L)'
;VGGDVIVAFYDADDGTFHAVDYYISHTAQCDGKQGVCPDERIGGRNDATLISGSRENGITTVKFRRPLKTNEAINDQPIPLEGEVSVIAAFGPLNSLKEANAHTVTDKTTEDFRIDFSNFDDHDCTGNLEDLGVASGPSAWPPARLIGQTTFNARLGPTGGKRGYTPITKQPSWGIAWYINDLLIPELTLERGQTYLFVVEGGDDSSNPARYHPFYITDSKEGGFGQKSVAEQKKQKVFAGVEYDNDGYAYPSVAEDTANGHIEA
;
A
#
# COMPACT_ATOMS: atom_id res chain seq x y z
N VAL A 1 12.69 3.48 -6.33
CA VAL A 1 12.51 2.43 -7.36
C VAL A 1 13.86 1.82 -7.64
N GLY A 2 13.93 0.50 -7.74
CA GLY A 2 15.17 -0.29 -7.73
C GLY A 2 15.76 -0.49 -6.34
N GLY A 3 15.02 -0.15 -5.29
CA GLY A 3 15.47 -0.30 -3.90
C GLY A 3 15.20 -1.70 -3.39
N ASP A 4 16.09 -2.13 -2.50
CA ASP A 4 16.09 -3.39 -1.75
C ASP A 4 15.99 -2.98 -0.27
N VAL A 5 14.92 -3.41 0.39
CA VAL A 5 14.55 -2.92 1.72
C VAL A 5 14.06 -4.05 2.60
N ILE A 6 14.38 -3.98 3.88
CA ILE A 6 13.78 -4.85 4.89
C ILE A 6 12.59 -4.13 5.53
N VAL A 7 11.42 -4.76 5.46
CA VAL A 7 10.23 -4.32 6.18
C VAL A 7 10.18 -5.05 7.52
N ALA A 8 10.44 -4.31 8.59
CA ALA A 8 10.41 -4.81 9.96
C ALA A 8 9.14 -4.33 10.68
N PHE A 9 8.40 -5.24 11.30
CA PHE A 9 7.13 -4.91 11.95
C PHE A 9 6.76 -5.83 13.11
N TYR A 10 5.82 -5.36 13.92
CA TYR A 10 5.11 -6.15 14.93
C TYR A 10 3.70 -6.47 14.42
N ASP A 11 3.36 -7.75 14.38
CA ASP A 11 2.00 -8.20 14.09
C ASP A 11 1.18 -8.26 15.38
N ALA A 12 0.14 -7.41 15.44
CA ALA A 12 -0.73 -7.33 16.59
C ALA A 12 -1.74 -8.48 16.69
N ASP A 13 -1.99 -9.21 15.60
CA ASP A 13 -2.99 -10.28 15.57
C ASP A 13 -2.51 -11.52 16.30
N ASP A 14 -1.20 -11.82 16.23
CA ASP A 14 -0.58 -12.97 16.89
C ASP A 14 0.53 -12.61 17.88
N GLY A 15 0.90 -11.33 17.98
CA GLY A 15 1.90 -10.83 18.92
C GLY A 15 3.34 -11.12 18.51
N THR A 16 3.60 -11.33 17.22
CA THR A 16 4.92 -11.70 16.71
C THR A 16 5.65 -10.54 16.04
N PHE A 17 6.97 -10.68 15.85
CA PHE A 17 7.80 -9.71 15.16
C PHE A 17 8.34 -10.32 13.88
N HIS A 18 8.50 -9.50 12.84
CA HIS A 18 8.90 -9.92 11.52
C HIS A 18 9.95 -8.99 10.94
N ALA A 19 10.81 -9.54 10.10
CA ALA A 19 11.72 -8.82 9.22
C ALA A 19 11.69 -9.55 7.87
N VAL A 20 11.21 -8.86 6.84
CA VAL A 20 10.91 -9.46 5.54
C VAL A 20 11.60 -8.65 4.46
N ASP A 21 12.25 -9.34 3.53
CA ASP A 21 12.96 -8.75 2.38
C ASP A 21 12.00 -8.35 1.26
N TYR A 22 12.25 -7.17 0.68
CA TYR A 22 11.40 -6.54 -0.32
C TYR A 22 12.20 -5.87 -1.44
N TYR A 23 11.67 -6.00 -2.64
CA TYR A 23 12.09 -5.26 -3.81
C TYR A 23 11.05 -4.21 -4.25
N ILE A 24 11.54 -3.00 -4.57
CA ILE A 24 10.70 -1.87 -5.01
C ILE A 24 10.86 -1.65 -6.52
N SER A 25 10.04 -2.33 -7.31
CA SER A 25 9.99 -2.13 -8.77
C SER A 25 9.22 -0.87 -9.17
N HIS A 26 8.17 -0.51 -8.43
CA HIS A 26 7.29 0.63 -8.71
C HIS A 26 6.82 1.28 -7.41
N THR A 27 6.41 2.55 -7.47
CA THR A 27 5.75 3.25 -6.37
C THR A 27 4.26 2.88 -6.29
N ALA A 28 3.97 1.58 -6.19
CA ALA A 28 2.63 0.99 -6.18
C ALA A 28 2.59 -0.21 -5.23
N GLN A 29 1.38 -0.68 -4.89
CA GLN A 29 1.19 -1.91 -4.13
C GLN A 29 1.75 -3.11 -4.85
N CYS A 30 2.25 -4.10 -4.08
CA CYS A 30 2.55 -5.39 -4.66
C CYS A 30 1.30 -6.00 -5.31
N ASP A 31 1.31 -6.12 -6.62
CA ASP A 31 0.26 -6.84 -7.36
C ASP A 31 0.54 -8.35 -7.46
N GLY A 32 1.65 -8.81 -6.88
CA GLY A 32 2.17 -10.18 -6.99
C GLY A 32 3.31 -10.33 -8.00
N LYS A 33 3.65 -9.29 -8.75
CA LYS A 33 4.76 -9.26 -9.72
C LYS A 33 5.53 -7.93 -9.70
N GLN A 34 4.83 -6.82 -9.53
CA GLN A 34 5.34 -5.45 -9.57
C GLN A 34 4.79 -4.63 -8.39
N GLY A 35 5.42 -3.48 -8.12
CA GLY A 35 5.16 -2.65 -6.93
C GLY A 35 6.27 -2.75 -5.88
N VAL A 36 5.90 -2.51 -4.61
CA VAL A 36 6.69 -2.76 -3.40
C VAL A 36 6.34 -4.17 -2.90
N CYS A 37 7.11 -5.17 -3.29
CA CYS A 37 6.78 -6.58 -3.07
C CYS A 37 7.75 -7.27 -2.11
N PRO A 38 7.27 -8.16 -1.23
CA PRO A 38 8.13 -9.16 -0.61
C PRO A 38 8.83 -9.98 -1.68
N ASP A 39 10.09 -10.30 -1.50
CA ASP A 39 10.89 -11.03 -2.48
C ASP A 39 10.31 -12.42 -2.79
N GLU A 40 9.84 -13.13 -1.76
CA GLU A 40 9.18 -14.42 -1.91
C GLU A 40 7.93 -14.36 -2.79
N ARG A 41 7.24 -13.21 -2.86
CA ARG A 41 6.06 -13.05 -3.74
C ARG A 41 6.43 -12.97 -5.21
N ILE A 42 7.64 -12.53 -5.53
CA ILE A 42 8.12 -12.35 -6.91
C ILE A 42 9.16 -13.40 -7.31
N GLY A 43 9.28 -14.47 -6.52
CA GLY A 43 10.14 -15.62 -6.82
C GLY A 43 11.57 -15.53 -6.28
N GLY A 44 11.88 -14.52 -5.48
CA GLY A 44 13.11 -14.41 -4.69
C GLY A 44 12.99 -15.09 -3.33
N ARG A 45 13.90 -14.75 -2.41
CA ARG A 45 13.94 -15.27 -1.03
C ARG A 45 13.92 -14.15 -0.02
N ASN A 46 13.45 -14.46 1.19
CA ASN A 46 13.68 -13.58 2.33
C ASN A 46 15.12 -13.76 2.84
N ASP A 47 16.01 -12.80 2.56
CA ASP A 47 17.40 -12.82 3.06
C ASP A 47 17.56 -12.16 4.44
N ALA A 48 16.48 -11.62 5.02
CA ALA A 48 16.46 -11.18 6.40
C ALA A 48 16.18 -12.33 7.38
N THR A 49 16.97 -12.39 8.46
CA THR A 49 16.71 -13.26 9.61
C THR A 49 16.41 -12.40 10.84
N LEU A 50 15.24 -12.59 11.44
CA LEU A 50 14.92 -12.02 12.74
C LEU A 50 15.86 -12.57 13.83
N ILE A 51 16.44 -11.67 14.63
CA ILE A 51 17.26 -12.00 15.81
C ILE A 51 16.40 -11.91 17.07
N SER A 52 15.69 -10.80 17.24
CA SER A 52 14.83 -10.56 18.41
C SER A 52 13.84 -9.42 18.13
N GLY A 53 12.72 -9.41 18.85
CA GLY A 53 11.80 -8.29 18.87
C GLY A 53 11.33 -8.01 20.30
N SER A 54 11.13 -6.74 20.63
CA SER A 54 10.56 -6.32 21.90
C SER A 54 9.63 -5.13 21.71
N ARG A 55 8.71 -4.97 22.66
CA ARG A 55 7.80 -3.82 22.70
C ARG A 55 7.69 -3.31 24.13
N GLU A 56 8.25 -2.14 24.38
CA GLU A 56 8.34 -1.53 25.70
C GLU A 56 8.01 -0.05 25.59
N ASN A 57 7.18 0.48 26.51
CA ASN A 57 6.79 1.89 26.55
C ASN A 57 6.24 2.47 25.22
N GLY A 58 5.58 1.63 24.41
CA GLY A 58 5.05 2.04 23.10
C GLY A 58 6.06 2.02 21.95
N ILE A 59 7.34 1.75 22.23
CA ILE A 59 8.40 1.57 21.23
C ILE A 59 8.42 0.10 20.81
N THR A 60 8.52 -0.13 19.50
CA THR A 60 8.74 -1.47 18.92
C THR A 60 10.17 -1.54 18.42
N THR A 61 10.94 -2.49 18.94
CA THR A 61 12.33 -2.72 18.53
C THR A 61 12.40 -4.06 17.82
N VAL A 62 12.85 -4.06 16.58
CA VAL A 62 13.08 -5.28 15.78
C VAL A 62 14.56 -5.33 15.43
N LYS A 63 15.24 -6.40 15.86
CA LYS A 63 16.63 -6.69 15.51
C LYS A 63 16.67 -7.82 14.51
N PHE A 64 17.33 -7.61 13.39
CA PHE A 64 17.49 -8.60 12.33
C PHE A 64 18.94 -8.61 11.82
N ARG A 65 19.27 -9.60 11.00
CA ARG A 65 20.50 -9.66 10.21
C ARG A 65 20.17 -9.96 8.76
N ARG A 66 21.00 -9.48 7.86
CA ARG A 66 20.95 -9.75 6.41
C ARG A 66 22.39 -9.94 5.91
N PRO A 67 22.67 -10.86 4.97
CA PRO A 67 23.96 -10.92 4.30
C PRO A 67 24.28 -9.62 3.57
N LEU A 68 25.54 -9.16 3.60
CA LEU A 68 25.96 -7.98 2.83
C LEU A 68 25.87 -8.18 1.31
N LYS A 69 25.96 -9.45 0.87
CA LYS A 69 25.76 -9.85 -0.51
C LYS A 69 25.03 -11.19 -0.53
N THR A 70 23.93 -11.23 -1.25
CA THR A 70 23.14 -12.44 -1.46
C THR A 70 23.53 -13.09 -2.79
N ASN A 71 22.86 -14.20 -3.13
CA ASN A 71 23.00 -14.84 -4.44
C ASN A 71 21.90 -14.40 -5.43
N GLU A 72 21.10 -13.38 -5.12
CA GLU A 72 19.94 -12.94 -5.92
C GLU A 72 20.14 -11.53 -6.51
N ALA A 73 21.03 -11.42 -7.51
CA ALA A 73 21.45 -10.13 -8.07
C ALA A 73 20.35 -9.31 -8.80
N ILE A 74 19.13 -9.85 -8.96
CA ILE A 74 18.03 -9.15 -9.66
C ILE A 74 17.29 -8.23 -8.69
N ASN A 75 17.01 -8.73 -7.49
CA ASN A 75 16.21 -8.02 -6.49
C ASN A 75 17.09 -7.40 -5.40
N ASP A 76 18.22 -8.04 -5.08
CA ASP A 76 19.11 -7.57 -4.03
C ASP A 76 20.19 -6.62 -4.52
N GLN A 77 20.42 -5.58 -3.72
CA GLN A 77 21.57 -4.70 -3.83
C GLN A 77 22.65 -5.13 -2.83
N PRO A 78 23.90 -5.35 -3.29
CA PRO A 78 25.00 -5.64 -2.38
C PRO A 78 25.36 -4.40 -1.57
N ILE A 79 25.59 -4.58 -0.27
CA ILE A 79 26.18 -3.58 0.61
C ILE A 79 27.71 -3.76 0.52
N PRO A 80 28.46 -2.80 -0.05
CA PRO A 80 29.92 -2.89 -0.15
C PRO A 80 30.58 -2.93 1.24
N LEU A 81 31.74 -3.59 1.30
CA LEU A 81 32.54 -3.70 2.53
C LEU A 81 33.30 -2.42 2.88
N GLU A 82 33.39 -1.47 1.94
CA GLU A 82 34.09 -0.20 2.08
C GLU A 82 33.33 0.89 1.31
N GLY A 83 33.30 2.09 1.87
CA GLY A 83 32.73 3.28 1.24
C GLY A 83 31.25 3.51 1.56
N GLU A 84 30.79 4.71 1.20
CA GLU A 84 29.44 5.18 1.46
C GLU A 84 28.40 4.54 0.53
N VAL A 85 27.25 4.18 1.10
CA VAL A 85 26.08 3.64 0.39
C VAL A 85 24.87 4.49 0.70
N SER A 86 24.09 4.83 -0.32
CA SER A 86 22.80 5.50 -0.14
C SER A 86 21.81 4.59 0.59
N VAL A 87 21.18 5.10 1.64
CA VAL A 87 20.20 4.40 2.45
C VAL A 87 18.87 5.14 2.38
N ILE A 88 17.80 4.37 2.23
CA ILE A 88 16.43 4.86 2.31
C ILE A 88 15.75 4.28 3.54
N ALA A 89 14.94 5.08 4.20
CA ALA A 89 14.12 4.62 5.31
C ALA A 89 12.72 5.22 5.21
N ALA A 90 11.73 4.46 5.66
CA ALA A 90 10.35 4.90 5.76
C ALA A 90 9.63 4.18 6.90
N PHE A 91 8.56 4.78 7.40
CA PHE A 91 7.61 4.11 8.27
C PHE A 91 6.21 4.23 7.68
N GLY A 92 5.42 3.18 7.78
CA GLY A 92 4.12 3.13 7.14
C GLY A 92 3.25 2.02 7.70
N PRO A 93 1.95 2.06 7.41
CA PRO A 93 1.07 0.98 7.76
C PRO A 93 1.32 -0.26 6.88
N LEU A 94 0.79 -1.40 7.30
CA LEU A 94 0.71 -2.63 6.51
C LEU A 94 -0.73 -2.85 6.04
N ASN A 95 -0.91 -3.53 4.91
CA ASN A 95 -2.22 -3.99 4.44
C ASN A 95 -2.69 -5.25 5.20
N SER A 96 -3.83 -5.82 4.79
CA SER A 96 -4.38 -7.02 5.46
C SER A 96 -3.51 -8.27 5.32
N LEU A 97 -2.67 -8.32 4.28
CA LEU A 97 -1.69 -9.36 4.04
C LEU A 97 -0.38 -9.16 4.81
N LYS A 98 -0.31 -8.13 5.67
CA LYS A 98 0.91 -7.71 6.39
C LYS A 98 2.01 -7.23 5.46
N GLU A 99 1.64 -6.71 4.29
CA GLU A 99 2.59 -6.14 3.33
C GLU A 99 2.66 -4.62 3.42
N ALA A 100 3.83 -4.07 3.10
CA ALA A 100 4.10 -2.64 3.13
C ALA A 100 3.04 -1.86 2.33
N ASN A 101 2.30 -0.98 3.01
CA ASN A 101 1.33 -0.07 2.40
C ASN A 101 1.95 1.32 2.23
N ALA A 102 1.30 2.21 1.48
CA ALA A 102 1.87 3.53 1.28
C ALA A 102 1.92 4.33 2.58
N HIS A 103 2.91 5.19 2.60
CA HIS A 103 3.19 6.14 3.67
C HIS A 103 3.18 7.55 3.10
N THR A 104 3.11 8.57 3.96
CA THR A 104 3.12 9.94 3.49
C THR A 104 4.53 10.38 3.09
N VAL A 105 4.63 11.53 2.42
CA VAL A 105 5.94 12.09 1.99
C VAL A 105 6.81 12.46 3.19
N THR A 106 6.22 12.75 4.35
CA THR A 106 6.95 13.06 5.59
C THR A 106 7.39 11.81 6.35
N ASP A 107 6.93 10.63 5.97
CA ASP A 107 7.21 9.38 6.66
C ASP A 107 8.35 8.59 6.01
N LYS A 108 9.16 9.26 5.19
CA LYS A 108 10.29 8.68 4.46
C LYS A 108 11.44 9.68 4.37
N THR A 109 12.65 9.16 4.12
CA THR A 109 13.80 9.97 3.75
C THR A 109 13.54 10.73 2.44
N THR A 110 13.72 12.05 2.45
CA THR A 110 13.55 12.92 1.28
C THR A 110 14.88 13.39 0.69
N GLU A 111 15.98 13.13 1.39
CA GLU A 111 17.36 13.47 1.00
C GLU A 111 18.18 12.19 0.82
N ASP A 112 19.33 12.30 0.15
CA ASP A 112 20.28 11.19 -0.02
C ASP A 112 21.11 11.04 1.26
N PHE A 113 20.65 10.17 2.17
CA PHE A 113 21.41 9.77 3.34
C PHE A 113 22.39 8.67 2.96
N ARG A 114 23.64 8.79 3.41
CA ARG A 114 24.69 7.81 3.12
C ARG A 114 25.28 7.26 4.40
N ILE A 115 25.55 5.95 4.38
CA ILE A 115 26.19 5.23 5.48
C ILE A 115 27.38 4.46 4.93
N ASP A 116 28.54 4.60 5.58
CA ASP A 116 29.67 3.70 5.37
C ASP A 116 29.58 2.55 6.39
N PHE A 117 29.15 1.38 5.93
CA PHE A 117 28.96 0.19 6.77
C PHE A 117 30.27 -0.45 7.24
N SER A 118 31.43 0.06 6.81
CA SER A 118 32.75 -0.33 7.32
C SER A 118 33.13 0.42 8.60
N ASN A 119 32.46 1.55 8.87
CA ASN A 119 32.68 2.33 10.07
C ASN A 119 31.77 1.83 11.20
N PHE A 120 32.36 1.53 12.36
CA PHE A 120 31.64 1.06 13.55
C PHE A 120 31.76 2.11 14.65
N ASP A 121 30.74 2.19 15.51
CA ASP A 121 30.77 3.01 16.73
C ASP A 121 30.97 4.53 16.49
N ASP A 122 30.35 5.10 15.45
CA ASP A 122 30.40 6.55 15.21
C ASP A 122 29.72 7.37 16.33
N HIS A 123 28.82 6.75 17.11
CA HIS A 123 28.06 7.34 18.23
C HIS A 123 27.35 8.66 17.87
N ASP A 124 27.12 8.93 16.59
CA ASP A 124 26.56 10.21 16.13
C ASP A 124 25.03 10.28 16.31
N CYS A 125 24.39 9.15 16.61
CA CYS A 125 22.97 9.06 16.96
C CYS A 125 22.69 9.59 18.38
N THR A 126 22.39 10.89 18.49
CA THR A 126 22.15 11.59 19.78
C THR A 126 20.68 11.68 20.20
N GLY A 127 19.74 11.21 19.37
CA GLY A 127 18.30 11.29 19.65
C GLY A 127 17.83 10.21 20.62
N ASN A 128 17.08 10.61 21.66
CA ASN A 128 16.38 9.66 22.54
C ASN A 128 14.95 9.43 22.04
N LEU A 129 14.62 8.17 21.72
CA LEU A 129 13.27 7.78 21.28
C LEU A 129 12.21 8.01 22.36
N GLU A 130 12.58 7.99 23.64
CA GLU A 130 11.64 8.18 24.76
C GLU A 130 11.14 9.63 24.88
N ASP A 131 11.86 10.59 24.30
CA ASP A 131 11.48 12.01 24.30
C ASP A 131 10.44 12.36 23.21
N LEU A 132 10.11 11.40 22.33
CA LEU A 132 9.11 11.57 21.27
C LEU A 132 7.70 11.45 21.87
N GLY A 133 7.21 12.55 22.45
CA GLY A 133 5.84 12.63 22.96
C GLY A 133 4.80 12.24 21.89
N VAL A 134 3.92 11.30 22.22
CA VAL A 134 2.83 10.86 21.34
C VAL A 134 1.73 11.92 21.32
N ALA A 135 1.85 12.90 20.43
CA ALA A 135 0.80 13.90 20.24
C ALA A 135 -0.45 13.23 19.63
N SER A 136 -1.61 13.42 20.27
CA SER A 136 -2.89 13.02 19.68
C SER A 136 -3.15 13.84 18.43
N GLY A 137 -3.27 13.16 17.29
CA GLY A 137 -3.55 13.79 16.00
C GLY A 137 -4.93 14.47 15.95
N PRO A 138 -5.17 15.33 14.95
CA PRO A 138 -6.48 15.93 14.73
C PRO A 138 -7.56 14.87 14.47
N SER A 139 -8.83 15.21 14.75
CA SER A 139 -9.96 14.35 14.41
C SER A 139 -10.16 14.20 12.90
N ALA A 140 -10.66 13.03 12.50
CA ALA A 140 -11.09 12.74 11.14
C ALA A 140 -12.12 13.77 10.64
N TRP A 141 -12.12 14.05 9.34
CA TRP A 141 -13.24 14.75 8.73
C TRP A 141 -14.49 13.87 8.75
N PRO A 142 -15.70 14.46 8.90
CA PRO A 142 -16.93 13.69 8.72
C PRO A 142 -16.99 13.17 7.27
N PRO A 143 -17.40 11.91 7.05
CA PRO A 143 -17.61 11.40 5.69
C PRO A 143 -18.62 12.26 4.95
N ALA A 144 -18.28 12.64 3.71
CA ALA A 144 -19.24 13.31 2.84
C ALA A 144 -20.29 12.30 2.35
N ARG A 145 -21.47 12.77 1.96
CA ARG A 145 -22.58 11.92 1.53
C ARG A 145 -23.17 12.42 0.23
N LEU A 146 -23.38 11.53 -0.73
CA LEU A 146 -24.02 11.81 -2.00
C LEU A 146 -25.31 10.99 -2.11
N ILE A 147 -26.44 11.69 -2.19
CA ILE A 147 -27.78 11.11 -2.23
C ILE A 147 -28.51 11.70 -3.44
N GLY A 148 -29.20 10.86 -4.22
CA GLY A 148 -30.02 11.29 -5.35
C GLY A 148 -29.24 11.68 -6.61
N GLN A 149 -27.95 11.36 -6.68
CA GLN A 149 -27.14 11.57 -7.89
C GLN A 149 -27.21 10.34 -8.79
N THR A 150 -27.28 10.55 -10.11
CA THR A 150 -27.22 9.47 -11.10
C THR A 150 -25.89 9.41 -11.85
N THR A 151 -25.08 10.48 -11.76
CA THR A 151 -23.76 10.59 -12.38
C THR A 151 -22.69 10.88 -11.32
N PHE A 152 -21.58 10.16 -11.41
CA PHE A 152 -20.45 10.23 -10.49
C PHE A 152 -19.15 10.36 -11.28
N ASN A 153 -18.37 11.40 -10.98
CA ASN A 153 -17.02 11.58 -11.52
C ASN A 153 -16.02 11.05 -10.51
N ALA A 154 -15.36 9.94 -10.83
CA ALA A 154 -14.37 9.28 -10.00
C ALA A 154 -12.95 9.65 -10.46
N ARG A 155 -12.20 10.30 -9.58
CA ARG A 155 -10.83 10.76 -9.84
C ARG A 155 -9.89 10.34 -8.71
N LEU A 156 -8.63 10.08 -9.04
CA LEU A 156 -7.61 9.84 -8.03
C LEU A 156 -7.11 11.16 -7.44
N GLY A 157 -6.93 11.19 -6.12
CA GLY A 157 -6.41 12.36 -5.42
C GLY A 157 -5.72 12.00 -4.10
N PRO A 158 -5.26 13.01 -3.35
CA PRO A 158 -4.53 12.81 -2.09
C PRO A 158 -5.42 12.23 -0.99
N THR A 159 -4.82 11.54 -0.02
CA THR A 159 -5.58 10.79 1.00
C THR A 159 -6.11 11.65 2.16
N GLY A 160 -5.82 12.95 2.18
CA GLY A 160 -6.23 13.86 3.27
C GLY A 160 -5.45 13.70 4.58
N GLY A 161 -4.35 12.94 4.59
CA GLY A 161 -3.39 12.86 5.70
C GLY A 161 -4.03 12.48 7.04
N LYS A 162 -3.63 13.16 8.12
CA LYS A 162 -4.08 12.88 9.50
C LYS A 162 -5.59 13.06 9.75
N ARG A 163 -6.36 13.53 8.77
CA ARG A 163 -7.82 13.75 8.88
C ARG A 163 -8.65 13.02 7.82
N GLY A 164 -8.03 12.50 6.77
CA GLY A 164 -8.71 11.95 5.59
C GLY A 164 -8.96 10.44 5.66
N TYR A 165 -8.54 9.71 4.63
CA TYR A 165 -8.85 8.29 4.39
C TYR A 165 -8.65 7.43 5.64
N THR A 166 -7.41 7.31 6.14
CA THR A 166 -7.07 6.37 7.22
C THR A 166 -7.87 6.60 8.50
N PRO A 167 -7.98 7.83 9.05
CA PRO A 167 -8.78 8.05 10.24
C PRO A 167 -10.30 7.93 10.00
N ILE A 168 -10.79 8.12 8.76
CA ILE A 168 -12.19 7.92 8.36
C ILE A 168 -12.53 6.42 8.30
N THR A 169 -11.79 5.65 7.51
CA THR A 169 -12.10 4.23 7.22
C THR A 169 -11.55 3.27 8.26
N LYS A 170 -10.60 3.71 9.09
CA LYS A 170 -9.75 2.86 9.94
C LYS A 170 -8.91 1.86 9.15
N GLN A 171 -8.75 2.09 7.85
CA GLN A 171 -7.93 1.28 6.96
C GLN A 171 -6.73 2.08 6.49
N PRO A 172 -5.57 1.42 6.32
CA PRO A 172 -4.39 2.07 5.79
C PRO A 172 -4.62 2.53 4.34
N SER A 173 -3.99 3.65 3.98
CA SER A 173 -4.21 4.29 2.67
C SER A 173 -2.98 4.15 1.79
N TRP A 174 -3.18 3.84 0.52
CA TRP A 174 -2.07 3.67 -0.45
C TRP A 174 -1.56 4.98 -1.06
N GLY A 175 -1.67 6.11 -0.34
CA GLY A 175 -1.11 7.39 -0.78
C GLY A 175 -1.95 8.12 -1.83
N ILE A 176 -2.95 7.46 -2.39
CA ILE A 176 -4.03 8.03 -3.20
C ILE A 176 -5.38 7.49 -2.73
N ALA A 177 -6.45 8.24 -3.00
CA ALA A 177 -7.83 7.87 -2.70
C ALA A 177 -8.77 8.31 -3.83
N TRP A 178 -9.89 7.61 -3.97
CA TRP A 178 -10.95 8.02 -4.89
C TRP A 178 -11.67 9.26 -4.36
N TYR A 179 -11.79 10.25 -5.24
CA TYR A 179 -12.67 11.40 -5.10
C TYR A 179 -13.87 11.17 -6.00
N ILE A 180 -15.07 11.26 -5.43
CA ILE A 180 -16.31 11.19 -6.19
C ILE A 180 -16.99 12.55 -6.14
N ASN A 181 -17.20 13.17 -7.30
CA ASN A 181 -17.73 14.54 -7.41
C ASN A 181 -16.96 15.52 -6.50
N ASP A 182 -15.62 15.46 -6.57
CA ASP A 182 -14.66 16.27 -5.80
C ASP A 182 -14.70 16.09 -4.28
N LEU A 183 -15.41 15.07 -3.78
CA LEU A 183 -15.43 14.70 -2.36
C LEU A 183 -14.53 13.50 -2.12
N LEU A 184 -13.73 13.56 -1.06
CA LEU A 184 -12.85 12.46 -0.63
C LEU A 184 -13.70 11.31 -0.08
N ILE A 185 -13.64 10.13 -0.72
CA ILE A 185 -14.31 8.87 -0.34
C ILE A 185 -15.73 9.03 0.25
N PRO A 186 -16.68 9.68 -0.45
CA PRO A 186 -18.02 9.90 0.07
C PRO A 186 -18.80 8.58 0.18
N GLU A 187 -19.75 8.53 1.10
CA GLU A 187 -20.79 7.52 1.13
C GLU A 187 -21.78 7.80 -0.02
N LEU A 188 -21.95 6.84 -0.93
CA LEU A 188 -22.89 6.92 -2.05
C LEU A 188 -24.18 6.17 -1.68
N THR A 189 -25.33 6.83 -1.79
CA THR A 189 -26.64 6.18 -1.65
C THR A 189 -27.22 5.93 -3.03
N LEU A 190 -27.31 4.64 -3.40
CA LEU A 190 -27.80 4.17 -4.70
C LEU A 190 -29.08 3.34 -4.51
N GLU A 191 -29.97 3.39 -5.48
CA GLU A 191 -31.25 2.70 -5.51
C GLU A 191 -31.18 1.47 -6.43
N ARG A 192 -31.78 0.35 -6.00
CA ARG A 192 -31.80 -0.88 -6.79
C ARG A 192 -32.65 -0.71 -8.05
N GLY A 193 -32.16 -1.24 -9.17
CA GLY A 193 -32.85 -1.19 -10.47
C GLY A 193 -32.67 0.13 -11.24
N GLN A 194 -31.86 1.05 -10.72
CA GLN A 194 -31.51 2.31 -11.39
C GLN A 194 -30.14 2.19 -12.07
N THR A 195 -30.02 2.71 -13.29
CA THR A 195 -28.74 2.86 -13.99
C THR A 195 -28.01 4.10 -13.52
N TYR A 196 -26.71 3.95 -13.24
CA TYR A 196 -25.82 5.03 -12.81
C TYR A 196 -24.66 5.18 -13.79
N LEU A 197 -24.17 6.40 -13.99
CA LEU A 197 -23.00 6.68 -14.81
C LEU A 197 -21.81 6.98 -13.90
N PHE A 198 -20.71 6.25 -14.08
CA PHE A 198 -19.43 6.53 -13.43
C PHE A 198 -18.42 6.93 -14.50
N VAL A 199 -17.97 8.17 -14.46
CA VAL A 199 -16.87 8.66 -15.31
C VAL A 199 -15.58 8.46 -14.52
N VAL A 200 -14.68 7.60 -14.98
CA VAL A 200 -13.51 7.16 -14.19
C VAL A 200 -12.23 7.67 -14.83
N GLU A 201 -11.41 8.32 -14.03
CA GLU A 201 -10.06 8.78 -14.38
C GLU A 201 -9.04 8.07 -13.47
N GLY A 202 -8.84 6.77 -13.69
CA GLY A 202 -7.93 5.90 -12.93
C GLY A 202 -6.61 5.57 -13.64
N GLY A 203 -6.53 5.89 -14.93
CA GLY A 203 -5.41 5.58 -15.82
C GLY A 203 -5.58 4.22 -16.54
N ASP A 204 -5.19 4.17 -17.81
CA ASP A 204 -5.37 3.02 -18.72
C ASP A 204 -4.10 2.17 -18.97
N ASP A 205 -2.95 2.59 -18.45
CA ASP A 205 -1.66 1.93 -18.71
C ASP A 205 -1.46 0.69 -17.83
N SER A 206 -2.08 -0.42 -18.21
CA SER A 206 -1.95 -1.72 -17.51
C SER A 206 -0.52 -2.25 -17.39
N SER A 207 0.45 -1.69 -18.15
CA SER A 207 1.87 -2.07 -18.03
C SER A 207 2.59 -1.37 -16.88
N ASN A 208 1.95 -0.35 -16.30
CA ASN A 208 2.48 0.45 -15.21
C ASN A 208 1.48 0.49 -14.04
N PRO A 209 1.70 -0.30 -12.97
CA PRO A 209 0.76 -0.38 -11.85
C PRO A 209 0.59 0.95 -11.09
N ALA A 210 1.53 1.90 -11.23
CA ALA A 210 1.40 3.24 -10.65
C ALA A 210 0.51 4.18 -11.48
N ARG A 211 0.05 3.76 -12.66
CA ARG A 211 -0.82 4.51 -13.58
C ARG A 211 -2.05 3.72 -14.01
N TYR A 212 -2.37 2.64 -13.30
CA TYR A 212 -3.49 1.77 -13.64
C TYR A 212 -4.30 1.45 -12.39
N HIS A 213 -5.42 2.15 -12.23
CA HIS A 213 -6.28 2.01 -11.06
C HIS A 213 -7.72 1.77 -11.49
N PRO A 214 -8.08 0.52 -11.80
CA PRO A 214 -9.43 0.18 -12.20
C PRO A 214 -10.46 0.47 -11.10
N PHE A 215 -11.66 0.87 -11.51
CA PHE A 215 -12.76 1.17 -10.61
C PHE A 215 -13.85 0.09 -10.71
N TYR A 216 -14.24 -0.47 -9.56
CA TYR A 216 -15.29 -1.46 -9.48
C TYR A 216 -16.00 -1.37 -8.12
N ILE A 217 -17.22 -1.91 -8.06
CA ILE A 217 -18.08 -1.86 -6.88
C ILE A 217 -18.21 -3.28 -6.34
N THR A 218 -17.94 -3.47 -5.04
CA THR A 218 -17.94 -4.79 -4.40
C THR A 218 -18.44 -4.70 -2.95
N ASP A 219 -18.83 -5.83 -2.36
CA ASP A 219 -19.12 -5.96 -0.93
C ASP A 219 -17.85 -6.16 -0.07
N SER A 220 -16.69 -6.33 -0.71
CA SER A 220 -15.41 -6.41 -0.04
C SER A 220 -14.98 -5.06 0.54
N LYS A 221 -14.64 -5.06 1.83
CA LYS A 221 -14.11 -3.87 2.51
C LYS A 221 -12.71 -3.46 2.06
N GLU A 222 -11.97 -4.38 1.44
CA GLU A 222 -10.57 -4.17 1.05
C GLU A 222 -10.43 -3.89 -0.45
N GLY A 223 -11.28 -4.53 -1.27
CA GLY A 223 -11.09 -4.54 -2.71
C GLY A 223 -9.95 -5.48 -3.13
N GLY A 224 -9.05 -5.01 -4.00
CA GLY A 224 -7.96 -5.80 -4.58
C GLY A 224 -8.38 -7.03 -5.41
N PHE A 225 -9.55 -7.05 -6.07
CA PHE A 225 -10.08 -8.24 -6.77
C PHE A 225 -9.07 -8.94 -7.68
N GLY A 226 -8.36 -8.18 -8.54
CA GLY A 226 -7.37 -8.72 -9.48
C GLY A 226 -6.13 -9.34 -8.83
N GLN A 227 -5.86 -9.05 -7.55
CA GLN A 227 -4.71 -9.57 -6.80
C GLN A 227 -5.05 -10.84 -6.00
N LYS A 228 -6.33 -11.20 -5.91
CA LYS A 228 -6.82 -12.34 -5.11
C LYS A 228 -6.83 -13.62 -5.95
N SER A 229 -6.62 -14.77 -5.30
CA SER A 229 -6.78 -16.08 -5.92
C SER A 229 -8.22 -16.34 -6.35
N VAL A 230 -8.45 -17.29 -7.28
CA VAL A 230 -9.80 -17.66 -7.73
C VAL A 230 -10.71 -18.08 -6.56
N ALA A 231 -10.17 -18.74 -5.55
CA ALA A 231 -10.92 -19.15 -4.37
C ALA A 231 -11.31 -17.95 -3.49
N GLU A 232 -10.48 -16.91 -3.43
CA GLU A 232 -10.75 -15.68 -2.67
C GLU A 232 -11.67 -14.73 -3.42
N GLN A 233 -11.54 -14.63 -4.74
CA GLN A 233 -12.46 -13.88 -5.59
C GLN A 233 -13.91 -14.36 -5.42
N LYS A 234 -14.12 -15.67 -5.26
CA LYS A 234 -15.44 -16.26 -4.98
C LYS A 234 -16.04 -15.87 -3.62
N LYS A 235 -15.25 -15.29 -2.70
CA LYS A 235 -15.72 -14.86 -1.37
C LYS A 235 -16.32 -13.45 -1.37
N GLN A 236 -16.21 -12.71 -2.46
CA GLN A 236 -16.73 -11.35 -2.59
C GLN A 236 -17.68 -11.26 -3.80
N LYS A 237 -18.72 -10.45 -3.68
CA LYS A 237 -19.63 -10.12 -4.77
C LYS A 237 -19.13 -8.84 -5.44
N VAL A 238 -19.02 -8.87 -6.77
CA VAL A 238 -18.82 -7.67 -7.59
C VAL A 238 -20.17 -7.25 -8.16
N PHE A 239 -20.48 -5.97 -8.01
CA PHE A 239 -21.73 -5.36 -8.45
C PHE A 239 -21.59 -4.64 -9.80
N ALA A 240 -20.42 -4.07 -10.09
CA ALA A 240 -20.12 -3.38 -11.35
C ALA A 240 -18.61 -3.21 -11.53
N GLY A 241 -18.15 -2.94 -12.76
CA GLY A 241 -16.75 -2.57 -13.05
C GLY A 241 -15.80 -3.75 -13.35
N VAL A 242 -16.30 -4.98 -13.40
CA VAL A 242 -15.54 -6.18 -13.76
C VAL A 242 -16.34 -6.98 -14.78
N GLU A 243 -15.68 -7.37 -15.87
CA GLU A 243 -16.16 -8.28 -16.89
C GLU A 243 -15.32 -9.56 -16.89
N TYR A 244 -15.81 -10.60 -17.57
CA TYR A 244 -15.13 -11.88 -17.70
C TYR A 244 -14.98 -12.22 -19.17
N ASP A 245 -13.78 -12.67 -19.56
CA ASP A 245 -13.57 -13.19 -20.91
C ASP A 245 -14.14 -14.61 -21.06
N ASN A 246 -13.99 -15.18 -22.25
CA ASN A 246 -14.49 -16.53 -22.56
C ASN A 246 -13.82 -17.63 -21.72
N ASP A 247 -12.62 -17.36 -21.19
CA ASP A 247 -11.86 -18.28 -20.35
C ASP A 247 -12.15 -18.07 -18.85
N GLY A 248 -13.04 -17.14 -18.52
CA GLY A 248 -13.45 -16.81 -17.16
C GLY A 248 -12.44 -15.95 -16.41
N TYR A 249 -11.51 -15.30 -17.12
CA TYR A 249 -10.58 -14.35 -16.52
C TYR A 249 -11.27 -13.01 -16.30
N ALA A 250 -11.19 -12.51 -15.08
CA ALA A 250 -11.75 -11.22 -14.71
C ALA A 250 -10.85 -10.09 -15.20
N TYR A 251 -11.43 -9.14 -15.95
CA TYR A 251 -10.77 -7.91 -16.35
C TYR A 251 -11.66 -6.71 -16.00
N PRO A 252 -11.08 -5.54 -15.70
CA PRO A 252 -11.89 -4.38 -15.39
C PRO A 252 -12.61 -3.89 -16.63
N SER A 253 -13.90 -3.60 -16.49
CA SER A 253 -14.66 -3.04 -17.61
C SER A 253 -14.33 -1.57 -17.85
N VAL A 254 -13.78 -0.86 -16.85
CA VAL A 254 -13.32 0.54 -16.95
C VAL A 254 -12.09 0.81 -16.06
N ALA A 255 -11.11 1.53 -16.62
CA ALA A 255 -9.95 2.08 -15.92
C ALA A 255 -9.71 3.56 -16.27
N GLU A 256 -10.00 3.95 -17.50
CA GLU A 256 -10.11 5.34 -18.00
C GLU A 256 -11.26 5.36 -19.04
N ASP A 257 -12.02 6.47 -19.13
CA ASP A 257 -13.25 6.64 -19.95
C ASP A 257 -14.59 6.36 -19.19
N THR A 258 -15.71 6.49 -19.91
CA THR A 258 -17.09 6.42 -19.40
C THR A 258 -17.54 4.99 -19.10
N ALA A 259 -17.91 4.72 -17.85
CA ALA A 259 -18.58 3.48 -17.44
C ALA A 259 -20.09 3.69 -17.35
N ASN A 260 -20.87 2.99 -18.16
CA ASN A 260 -22.27 2.76 -17.84
C ASN A 260 -22.34 1.69 -16.74
N GLY A 261 -22.55 2.12 -15.50
CA GLY A 261 -22.77 1.23 -14.37
C GLY A 261 -24.25 0.84 -14.26
N HIS A 262 -24.62 -0.32 -14.79
CA HIS A 262 -25.92 -0.89 -14.44
C HIS A 262 -25.78 -1.62 -13.10
N ILE A 263 -26.36 -1.06 -12.03
CA ILE A 263 -26.42 -1.75 -10.74
C ILE A 263 -27.64 -2.66 -10.79
N GLU A 264 -27.47 -3.81 -11.43
CA GLU A 264 -28.36 -4.96 -11.25
C GLU A 264 -27.76 -5.90 -10.21
N ALA A 265 -28.39 -5.96 -9.03
CA ALA A 265 -28.05 -6.92 -8.00
C ALA A 265 -29.22 -7.22 -7.05
#